data_AF-X1N254-F1
#
_entry.id   AF-X1N254-F1
#
_cell.length_a   1.000
_cell.length_b   1.000
_cell.length_c   1.000
_cell.angle_alpha   90.00
_cell.angle_beta   90.00
_cell.angle_gamma   90.00
#
_symmetry.space_group_name_H-M   'P 1'
#
loop_
_entity.id
_entity.type
_entity.pdbx_description
1 polymer ?
#
loop_
_entity_poly.entity_id
_entity_poly.type
_entity_poly.pdbx_seq_one_letter_code
_entity_poly.pdbx_strand_id
1 'polypeptide(L)'
;MKTNEILVQELIKNRVKTPADLAVIKRKVAKKYKIPCPTNVALLKTYHKMAKNKRMKSSKELENLLLTRPVRSLSGIVNVSVLTKSYPCPGKCIFCPTEKGLPKSYVSGEPAVERAKILKFDPYLQVKRRIEMLKNQ
;
A
#
# COMPACT_ATOMS: atom_id res chain seq x y z
N MET A 1 -7.73 22.28 -13.46
CA MET A 1 -8.41 21.10 -12.88
C MET A 1 -7.43 19.96 -12.80
N LYS A 2 -7.40 19.19 -11.71
CA LYS A 2 -6.43 18.09 -11.58
C LYS A 2 -6.77 17.03 -12.62
N THR A 3 -5.82 16.64 -13.47
CA THR A 3 -6.08 15.76 -14.62
C THR A 3 -6.67 14.40 -14.23
N ASN A 4 -6.42 13.96 -12.99
CA ASN A 4 -7.04 12.77 -12.41
C ASN A 4 -8.56 12.95 -12.14
N GLU A 5 -9.03 14.16 -11.81
CA GLU A 5 -10.46 14.42 -11.57
C GLU A 5 -11.26 14.28 -12.86
N ILE A 6 -10.71 14.77 -13.97
CA ILE A 6 -11.30 14.62 -15.31
C ILE A 6 -11.40 13.14 -15.66
N LEU A 7 -10.34 12.37 -15.38
CA LEU A 7 -10.31 10.94 -15.68
C LEU A 7 -11.35 10.17 -14.83
N VAL A 8 -11.51 10.49 -13.55
CA VAL A 8 -12.54 9.86 -12.70
C VAL A 8 -13.96 10.21 -13.19
N GLN A 9 -14.21 11.44 -13.63
CA GLN A 9 -15.50 11.82 -14.21
C GLN A 9 -15.80 11.04 -15.50
N GLU A 10 -14.80 10.87 -16.36
CA GLU A 10 -14.93 10.12 -17.61
C GLU A 10 -15.18 8.63 -17.37
N LEU A 11 -14.58 8.05 -16.32
CA LEU A 11 -14.83 6.66 -15.91
C LEU A 11 -16.28 6.46 -15.44
N ILE A 12 -16.84 7.43 -14.71
CA ILE A 12 -18.24 7.35 -14.25
C ILE A 12 -19.21 7.51 -15.42
N LYS A 13 -18.93 8.46 -16.32
CA LYS A 13 -19.77 8.72 -17.50
C LYS A 13 -19.88 7.50 -18.40
N ASN A 14 -18.77 6.78 -18.61
CA ASN A 14 -18.72 5.58 -19.43
C ASN A 14 -19.18 4.29 -18.71
N ARG A 15 -19.63 4.37 -17.45
CA ARG A 15 -20.10 3.22 -16.63
C ARG A 15 -19.20 1.99 -16.75
N VAL A 16 -17.92 2.17 -16.46
CA VAL A 16 -16.91 1.11 -16.57
C VAL A 16 -17.22 -0.04 -15.62
N LYS A 17 -17.28 -1.27 -16.17
CA LYS A 17 -17.55 -2.48 -15.40
C LYS A 17 -16.37 -3.44 -15.33
N THR A 18 -15.46 -3.40 -16.31
CA THR A 18 -14.35 -4.36 -16.39
C THR A 18 -12.97 -3.70 -16.26
N PRO A 19 -11.94 -4.44 -15.79
CA PRO A 19 -10.56 -3.95 -15.76
C PRO A 19 -10.01 -3.59 -17.15
N ALA A 20 -10.47 -4.30 -18.19
CA ALA A 20 -10.10 -4.03 -19.58
C ALA A 20 -10.62 -2.65 -20.03
N ASP A 21 -11.87 -2.34 -19.74
CA ASP A 21 -12.50 -1.06 -20.04
C ASP A 21 -11.76 0.09 -19.33
N LEU A 22 -11.39 -0.11 -18.05
CA LEU A 22 -10.58 0.85 -17.29
C LEU A 22 -9.25 1.14 -17.99
N ALA A 23 -8.54 0.10 -18.45
CA ALA A 23 -7.27 0.26 -19.13
C ALA A 23 -7.41 0.99 -20.48
N VAL A 24 -8.48 0.73 -21.24
CA VAL A 24 -8.77 1.42 -22.50
C VAL A 24 -9.03 2.90 -22.25
N ILE A 25 -9.89 3.24 -21.28
CA ILE A 25 -10.23 4.64 -20.98
C ILE A 25 -9.03 5.39 -20.43
N LYS A 26 -8.24 4.77 -19.54
CA LYS A 26 -6.99 5.36 -19.05
C LYS A 26 -6.06 5.73 -20.18
N ARG A 27 -5.86 4.83 -21.15
CA ARG A 27 -5.03 5.11 -22.34
C ARG A 27 -5.62 6.21 -23.22
N LYS A 28 -6.93 6.19 -23.47
CA LYS A 28 -7.62 7.21 -24.30
C LYS A 28 -7.50 8.60 -23.70
N VAL A 29 -7.75 8.74 -22.39
CA VAL A 29 -7.65 10.01 -21.67
C VAL A 29 -6.19 10.46 -21.56
N ALA A 30 -5.26 9.54 -21.28
CA ALA A 30 -3.83 9.84 -21.27
C ALA A 30 -3.34 10.40 -22.60
N LYS A 31 -3.76 9.80 -23.72
CA LYS A 31 -3.47 10.29 -25.07
C LYS A 31 -4.12 11.66 -25.34
N LYS A 32 -5.40 11.84 -24.98
CA LYS A 32 -6.14 13.09 -25.22
C LYS A 32 -5.54 14.29 -24.49
N TYR A 33 -5.13 14.10 -23.24
CA TYR A 33 -4.60 15.17 -22.40
C TYR A 33 -3.06 15.17 -22.30
N LYS A 34 -2.37 14.34 -23.08
CA LYS A 34 -0.90 14.19 -23.08
C LYS A 34 -0.30 14.01 -21.67
N ILE A 35 -0.93 13.17 -20.85
CA ILE A 35 -0.49 12.88 -19.48
C ILE A 35 0.06 11.46 -19.35
N PRO A 36 0.99 11.21 -18.41
CA PRO A 36 1.37 9.86 -18.05
C PRO A 36 0.15 9.08 -17.55
N CYS A 37 0.10 7.78 -17.87
CA CYS A 37 -1.00 6.92 -17.46
C CYS A 37 -1.05 6.84 -15.92
N PRO A 38 -2.12 7.32 -15.27
CA PRO A 38 -2.16 7.39 -13.81
C PRO A 38 -2.25 6.00 -13.18
N THR A 39 -1.70 5.85 -11.98
CA THR A 39 -1.81 4.61 -11.21
C THR A 39 -3.22 4.46 -10.64
N ASN A 40 -3.69 3.23 -10.48
CA ASN A 40 -5.01 2.97 -9.90
C ASN A 40 -5.11 3.54 -8.48
N VAL A 41 -4.02 3.48 -7.70
CA VAL A 41 -3.92 4.10 -6.36
C VAL A 41 -4.13 5.62 -6.41
N ALA A 42 -3.54 6.31 -7.39
CA ALA A 42 -3.72 7.76 -7.54
C ALA A 42 -5.17 8.13 -7.93
N LEU A 43 -5.79 7.31 -8.78
CA LEU A 43 -7.20 7.47 -9.16
C LEU A 43 -8.14 7.20 -7.97
N LEU A 44 -7.88 6.15 -7.20
CA LEU A 44 -8.66 5.81 -6.00
C LEU A 44 -8.60 6.94 -4.97
N LYS A 45 -7.41 7.48 -4.69
CA LYS A 45 -7.25 8.65 -3.80
C LYS A 45 -8.05 9.86 -4.29
N THR A 46 -8.03 10.11 -5.60
CA THR A 46 -8.78 11.22 -6.21
C THR A 46 -10.28 10.99 -6.12
N TYR A 47 -10.74 9.77 -6.41
CA TYR A 47 -12.13 9.34 -6.29
C TYR A 47 -12.67 9.53 -4.86
N HIS A 48 -11.97 9.07 -3.83
CA HIS A 48 -12.38 9.28 -2.43
C HIS A 48 -12.46 10.76 -2.05
N LYS A 49 -11.53 11.58 -2.54
CA LYS A 49 -11.56 13.03 -2.32
C LYS A 49 -12.79 13.70 -2.96
N MET A 50 -13.15 13.28 -4.17
CA MET A 50 -14.33 13.80 -4.87
C MET A 50 -15.65 13.34 -4.22
N ALA A 51 -15.71 12.08 -3.77
CA ALA A 51 -16.85 11.54 -3.03
C ALA A 51 -17.05 12.26 -1.68
N LYS A 52 -15.96 12.49 -0.92
CA LYS A 52 -16.01 13.22 0.37
C LYS A 52 -16.50 14.66 0.21
N ASN A 53 -16.13 15.31 -0.90
CA ASN A 53 -16.56 16.68 -1.21
C ASN A 53 -17.98 16.78 -1.79
N LYS A 54 -18.79 15.70 -1.73
CA LYS A 54 -20.15 15.59 -2.30
C LYS A 54 -20.25 15.97 -3.79
N ARG A 55 -19.14 15.96 -4.52
CA ARG A 55 -19.12 16.30 -5.95
C ARG A 55 -19.66 15.17 -6.82
N MET A 56 -19.78 13.95 -6.29
CA MET A 56 -20.28 12.76 -7.00
C MET A 56 -20.92 11.74 -6.04
N LYS A 57 -21.80 10.89 -6.59
CA LYS A 57 -22.40 9.75 -5.89
C LYS A 57 -21.38 8.61 -5.79
N SER A 58 -21.20 8.05 -4.59
CA SER A 58 -20.28 6.93 -4.38
C SER A 58 -20.79 5.67 -5.10
N SER A 59 -19.98 5.11 -5.99
CA SER A 59 -20.18 3.81 -6.62
C SER A 59 -19.18 2.79 -6.08
N LYS A 60 -19.69 1.75 -5.40
CA LYS A 60 -18.87 0.63 -4.90
C LYS A 60 -18.20 -0.16 -6.04
N GLU A 61 -18.83 -0.23 -7.21
CA GLU A 61 -18.31 -0.96 -8.36
C GLU A 61 -17.00 -0.33 -8.86
N LEU A 62 -16.99 1.00 -9.02
CA LEU A 62 -15.81 1.73 -9.46
C LEU A 62 -14.69 1.70 -8.41
N GLU A 63 -15.06 1.78 -7.13
CA GLU A 63 -14.12 1.67 -6.02
C GLU A 63 -13.41 0.31 -6.04
N ASN A 64 -14.17 -0.78 -6.17
CA ASN A 64 -13.64 -2.14 -6.27
C ASN A 64 -12.76 -2.33 -7.51
N LEU A 65 -13.11 -1.70 -8.63
CA LEU A 65 -12.33 -1.76 -9.87
C LEU A 65 -10.97 -1.04 -9.76
N LEU A 66 -10.92 0.02 -8.95
CA LEU A 66 -9.71 0.81 -8.72
C LEU A 66 -8.81 0.21 -7.62
N LEU A 67 -9.32 -0.72 -6.80
CA LEU A 67 -8.51 -1.46 -5.83
C LEU A 67 -7.56 -2.42 -6.55
N THR A 68 -6.25 -2.25 -6.36
CA THR A 68 -5.23 -3.14 -6.92
C THR A 68 -5.21 -4.52 -6.26
N ARG A 69 -5.64 -4.62 -5.00
CA ARG A 69 -5.78 -5.88 -4.25
C ARG A 69 -7.03 -5.80 -3.38
N PRO A 70 -8.15 -6.41 -3.79
CA PRO A 70 -9.43 -6.31 -3.06
C PRO A 70 -9.38 -7.01 -1.70
N VAL A 71 -8.60 -8.09 -1.57
CA VAL A 71 -8.41 -8.82 -0.32
C VAL A 71 -6.92 -8.78 0.04
N ARG A 72 -6.62 -8.36 1.28
CA ARG A 72 -5.24 -8.32 1.80
C ARG A 72 -4.81 -9.60 2.50
N SER A 73 -5.78 -10.31 3.08
CA SER A 73 -5.61 -11.60 3.73
C SER A 73 -6.90 -12.40 3.56
N LEU A 74 -6.79 -13.64 3.11
CA LEU A 74 -7.94 -14.54 2.92
C LEU A 74 -8.67 -14.82 4.25
N SER A 75 -7.94 -14.78 5.37
CA SER A 75 -8.49 -15.01 6.72
C SER A 75 -8.88 -13.72 7.46
N GLY A 76 -8.68 -12.55 6.85
CA GLY A 76 -8.85 -11.26 7.54
C GLY A 76 -7.77 -10.94 8.59
N ILE A 77 -6.81 -11.85 8.83
CA ILE A 77 -5.72 -11.66 9.78
C ILE A 77 -4.53 -11.00 9.08
N VAL A 78 -3.97 -9.95 9.68
CA VAL A 78 -2.78 -9.24 9.15
C VAL A 78 -1.62 -9.35 10.13
N ASN A 79 -0.52 -9.98 9.70
CA ASN A 79 0.67 -10.16 10.53
C ASN A 79 1.46 -8.85 10.70
N VAL A 80 1.72 -8.50 11.96
CA VAL A 80 2.58 -7.39 12.38
C VAL A 80 3.79 -7.96 13.14
N SER A 81 4.87 -8.19 12.41
CA SER A 81 6.13 -8.67 12.99
C SER A 81 6.94 -7.50 13.55
N VAL A 82 7.41 -7.65 14.80
CA VAL A 82 8.26 -6.69 15.51
C VAL A 82 9.53 -7.40 15.97
N LEU A 83 10.65 -6.67 16.03
CA LEU A 83 11.91 -7.19 16.54
C LEU A 83 12.29 -6.44 17.82
N THR A 84 12.85 -7.19 18.77
CA THR A 84 13.46 -6.64 19.98
C THR A 84 14.90 -6.19 19.71
N LYS A 85 15.52 -5.50 20.66
CA LYS A 85 16.96 -5.19 20.60
C LYS A 85 17.77 -6.48 20.67
N SER A 86 19.04 -6.41 20.28
CA SER A 86 19.98 -7.51 20.50
C SER A 86 20.08 -7.84 22.00
N TYR A 87 19.77 -9.08 22.38
CA TYR A 87 19.98 -9.61 23.72
C TYR A 87 20.98 -10.77 23.67
N PRO A 88 21.85 -10.91 24.69
CA PRO A 88 22.82 -11.98 24.73
C PRO A 88 22.10 -13.33 24.77
N CYS A 89 22.49 -14.23 23.86
CA CYS A 89 22.02 -15.60 23.86
C CYS A 89 22.96 -16.46 24.71
N PRO A 90 22.44 -17.27 25.65
CA PRO A 90 23.29 -18.12 26.49
C PRO A 90 24.01 -19.23 25.70
N GLY A 91 23.46 -19.64 24.56
CA GLY A 91 24.04 -20.67 23.70
C GLY A 91 24.99 -20.10 22.65
N LYS A 92 26.10 -20.80 22.41
CA LYS A 92 26.95 -20.62 21.22
C LYS A 92 26.55 -21.67 20.18
N CYS A 93 25.98 -21.22 19.06
CA CYS A 93 25.52 -22.09 17.98
C CYS A 93 26.23 -21.67 16.69
N ILE A 94 26.93 -22.60 16.04
CA ILE A 94 27.69 -22.35 14.80
C ILE A 94 26.80 -22.04 13.59
N PHE A 95 25.52 -22.43 13.65
CA PHE A 95 24.55 -22.20 12.55
C PHE A 95 23.79 -20.89 12.66
N CYS A 96 23.73 -20.26 13.84
CA CYS A 96 22.98 -19.02 14.01
C CYS A 96 23.79 -17.83 13.51
N PRO A 97 23.33 -17.10 12.48
CA PRO A 97 23.99 -15.87 12.08
C PRO A 97 23.90 -14.84 13.21
N THR A 98 25.00 -14.12 13.43
CA THR A 98 25.12 -13.10 14.46
C THR A 98 25.69 -11.85 13.81
N GLU A 99 24.91 -10.77 13.84
CA GLU A 99 25.30 -9.47 13.32
C GLU A 99 25.22 -8.41 14.43
N LYS A 100 26.18 -7.49 14.47
CA LYS A 100 26.30 -6.51 15.55
C LYS A 100 25.06 -5.60 15.58
N GLY A 101 24.40 -5.55 16.74
CA GLY A 101 23.23 -4.70 16.96
C GLY A 101 21.90 -5.29 16.48
N LEU A 102 21.90 -6.51 15.95
CA LEU A 102 20.69 -7.24 15.58
C LEU A 102 20.40 -8.41 16.53
N PRO A 103 19.13 -8.79 16.71
CA PRO A 103 18.80 -10.04 17.37
C PRO A 103 19.43 -11.23 16.66
N LYS A 104 19.73 -12.27 17.41
CA LYS A 104 20.28 -13.52 16.88
C LYS A 104 19.36 -14.10 15.80
N SER A 105 19.96 -14.70 14.78
CA SER A 105 19.29 -15.28 13.61
C SER A 105 18.71 -14.27 12.60
N TYR A 106 18.72 -12.97 12.89
CA TYR A 106 18.29 -11.93 11.94
C TYR A 106 19.48 -11.27 11.27
N VAL A 107 19.32 -10.94 9.99
CA VAL A 107 20.37 -10.33 9.15
C VAL A 107 19.90 -9.03 8.49
N SER A 108 20.86 -8.15 8.22
CA SER A 108 20.63 -6.95 7.42
C SER A 108 19.99 -7.23 6.06
N GLY A 109 19.14 -6.32 5.59
CA GLY A 109 18.46 -6.44 4.30
C GLY A 109 17.06 -7.07 4.38
N GLU A 110 16.71 -7.71 5.50
CA GLU A 110 15.33 -8.19 5.70
C GLU A 110 14.36 -7.03 5.97
N PRO A 111 13.15 -7.02 5.37
CA PRO A 111 12.22 -5.89 5.51
C PRO A 111 11.82 -5.58 6.96
N ALA A 112 11.73 -6.60 7.82
CA ALA A 112 11.37 -6.42 9.23
C ALA A 112 12.55 -5.86 10.04
N VAL A 113 13.76 -6.34 9.77
CA VAL A 113 15.01 -5.88 10.37
C VAL A 113 15.25 -4.41 10.03
N GLU A 114 15.15 -4.04 8.76
CA GLU A 114 15.39 -2.64 8.34
C GLU A 114 14.39 -1.67 9.00
N ARG A 115 13.12 -2.06 9.12
CA ARG A 115 12.14 -1.26 9.88
C ARG A 115 12.53 -1.15 11.36
N ALA A 116 12.94 -2.26 11.97
CA ALA A 116 13.32 -2.27 13.38
C ALA A 116 14.54 -1.39 13.66
N LYS A 117 15.57 -1.44 12.78
CA LYS A 117 16.75 -0.57 12.85
C LYS A 117 16.38 0.92 12.79
N ILE A 118 15.60 1.31 11.78
CA ILE A 118 15.15 2.71 11.59
C ILE A 118 14.41 3.22 12.83
N LEU A 119 13.60 2.35 13.44
CA LEU A 119 12.79 2.67 14.62
C LEU A 119 13.50 2.35 15.95
N LYS A 120 14.81 2.08 15.92
CA LYS A 120 15.65 1.78 17.09
C LYS A 120 15.07 0.69 18.00
N PHE A 121 14.39 -0.29 17.40
CA PHE A 121 13.73 -1.41 18.07
C PHE A 121 12.67 -0.98 19.11
N ASP A 122 12.07 0.20 18.96
CA ASP A 122 10.96 0.63 19.80
C ASP A 122 9.69 -0.17 19.44
N PRO A 123 9.07 -0.89 20.39
CA PRO A 123 7.93 -1.75 20.10
C PRO A 123 6.69 -0.96 19.65
N TYR A 124 6.43 0.19 20.28
CA TYR A 124 5.26 1.02 19.97
C TYR A 124 5.38 1.61 18.56
N LEU A 125 6.54 2.17 18.22
CA LEU A 125 6.78 2.76 16.91
C LEU A 125 6.76 1.70 15.81
N GLN A 126 7.32 0.51 16.03
CA GLN A 126 7.30 -0.58 15.05
C GLN A 126 5.86 -1.00 14.71
N VAL A 127 5.01 -1.19 15.72
CA VAL A 127 3.59 -1.53 15.52
C VAL A 127 2.87 -0.38 14.82
N LYS A 128 2.99 0.85 15.33
CA LYS A 128 2.31 2.02 14.78
C LYS A 128 2.66 2.23 13.31
N ARG A 129 3.94 2.22 12.95
CA ARG A 129 4.38 2.40 11.56
C ARG A 129 3.93 1.26 10.67
N ARG A 130 3.96 0.01 11.14
CA ARG A 130 3.47 -1.13 10.35
C ARG A 130 1.97 -0.99 10.07
N ILE A 131 1.16 -0.58 11.05
CA ILE A 131 -0.28 -0.35 10.88
C ILE A 131 -0.54 0.82 9.91
N GLU A 132 0.19 1.93 10.02
CA GLU A 132 0.06 3.07 9.11
C GLU A 132 0.39 2.69 7.66
N MET A 133 1.47 1.92 7.44
CA MET A 133 1.80 1.39 6.12
C MET A 133 0.69 0.50 5.58
N LEU A 134 0.16 -0.39 6.41
CA LEU A 134 -0.96 -1.25 6.03
C LEU A 134 -2.21 -0.43 5.71
N LYS A 135 -2.50 0.68 6.40
CA LYS A 135 -3.63 1.56 6.06
C LYS A 135 -3.45 2.28 4.72
N ASN A 136 -2.23 2.64 4.36
CA ASN A 136 -1.91 3.49 3.20
C ASN A 136 -1.52 2.75 1.91
N GLN A 137 -1.46 1.40 1.93
CA GLN A 137 -1.16 0.55 0.77
C GLN A 137 -2.41 0.17 -0.03
#